data_AF-A0A0Q3PDD2-F1
#
_entry.id   AF-A0A0Q3PDD2-F1
#
_cell.length_a   1.000
_cell.length_b   1.000
_cell.length_c   1.000
_cell.angle_alpha   90.00
_cell.angle_beta   90.00
_cell.angle_gamma   90.00
#
_symmetry.space_group_name_H-M   'P 1'
#
loop_
_entity.id
_entity.type
_entity.pdbx_description
1 polymer ?
#
loop_
_entity_poly.entity_id
_entity_poly.type
_entity_poly.pdbx_seq_one_letter_code
_entity_poly.pdbx_strand_id
1 'polypeptide(L)'
;MTVLFNAQRGARRFEITTGLIATRHNADLLALKVVALVLTAECRPQFAFTWRGIQYTWNRLPQGWKHSPTICHGLIQTALEQGQAPEHLQYIDDIIVWGDTMEEVFEKGRKIIQILLKASFAIKRSKVKGPAQEIQFLGIKWQDGRCQIPTVVINKIAAMSPPTNKKETQAFLGVVGFWRMHISNCSLIVSPLYYVTRKKNDFKWGPEQQQAFEQIKGEIVHAVALGPVRTGPDVKNVLYTAAGENGPTWSLWQKAPGETRGRPLGFWSRGYRGSEASYTPTEKEILAAYEGVRGASELSGTGFAGTLETYMKPISSFKAFISLMSE
;
A
#
# COMPACT_ATOMS: atom_id res chain seq x y z
N MET A 1 -14.43 -9.41 -12.12
CA MET A 1 -14.23 -7.97 -12.38
C MET A 1 -14.25 -7.12 -11.12
N THR A 2 -15.22 -7.26 -10.20
CA THR A 2 -15.27 -6.47 -8.95
C THR A 2 -14.12 -6.74 -7.95
N VAL A 3 -13.56 -7.96 -7.93
CA VAL A 3 -12.44 -8.32 -7.04
C VAL A 3 -11.08 -7.80 -7.56
N LEU A 4 -10.90 -7.70 -8.88
CA LEU A 4 -9.70 -7.12 -9.51
C LEU A 4 -9.66 -5.59 -9.39
N PHE A 5 -10.83 -4.92 -9.40
CA PHE A 5 -10.92 -3.47 -9.20
C PHE A 5 -10.56 -3.02 -7.78
N ASN A 6 -10.80 -3.85 -6.75
CA ASN A 6 -10.41 -3.53 -5.38
C ASN A 6 -8.90 -3.74 -5.13
N ALA A 7 -8.27 -4.70 -5.81
CA ALA A 7 -6.82 -4.94 -5.71
C ALA A 7 -5.99 -3.79 -6.31
N GLN A 8 -6.44 -3.16 -7.39
CA GLN A 8 -5.78 -1.97 -7.97
C GLN A 8 -5.93 -0.72 -7.07
N ARG A 9 -7.04 -0.57 -6.33
CA ARG A 9 -7.19 0.51 -5.34
C ARG A 9 -6.30 0.28 -4.10
N GLY A 10 -6.11 -0.96 -3.68
CA GLY A 10 -5.19 -1.31 -2.59
C GLY A 10 -3.73 -1.05 -2.94
N ALA A 11 -3.31 -1.40 -4.16
CA ALA A 11 -1.98 -1.11 -4.68
C ALA A 11 -1.69 0.40 -4.74
N ARG A 12 -2.58 1.19 -5.36
CA ARG A 12 -2.44 2.66 -5.39
C ARG A 12 -2.46 3.28 -3.99
N ARG A 13 -3.27 2.76 -3.06
CA ARG A 13 -3.32 3.24 -1.67
C ARG A 13 -1.99 3.02 -0.95
N PHE A 14 -1.31 1.90 -1.20
CA PHE A 14 -0.01 1.62 -0.60
C PHE A 14 1.10 2.41 -1.29
N GLU A 15 1.12 2.47 -2.63
CA GLU A 15 2.06 3.25 -3.45
C GLU A 15 2.09 4.74 -3.07
N ILE A 16 0.91 5.37 -2.87
CA ILE A 16 0.78 6.76 -2.42
C ILE A 16 1.41 6.94 -1.02
N THR A 17 1.26 5.97 -0.12
CA THR A 17 1.85 6.05 1.23
C THR A 17 3.34 5.75 1.28
N THR A 18 3.85 4.81 0.45
CA THR A 18 5.28 4.46 0.42
C THR A 18 6.16 5.44 -0.34
N GLY A 19 5.60 6.27 -1.24
CA GLY A 19 6.38 7.28 -1.95
C GLY A 19 6.64 8.56 -1.14
N LEU A 20 5.68 9.00 -0.30
CA LEU A 20 5.68 10.36 0.28
C LEU A 20 6.15 10.45 1.74
N ILE A 21 5.83 9.48 2.62
CA ILE A 21 6.30 9.48 4.03
C ILE A 21 7.79 9.07 4.11
N ALA A 22 8.30 8.53 3.01
CA ALA A 22 9.44 7.66 2.97
C ALA A 22 10.81 8.37 2.88
N THR A 23 10.88 9.59 2.37
CA THR A 23 12.18 10.13 1.93
C THR A 23 13.20 10.34 3.06
N ARG A 24 12.81 10.27 4.35
CA ARG A 24 13.72 10.55 5.46
C ARG A 24 13.67 9.53 6.60
N HIS A 25 14.87 9.07 6.94
CA HIS A 25 15.15 8.22 8.09
C HIS A 25 14.99 8.99 9.39
N ASN A 26 14.47 8.35 10.45
CA ASN A 26 14.26 8.94 11.77
C ASN A 26 13.29 10.13 11.81
N ALA A 27 12.27 10.12 10.96
CA ALA A 27 11.27 11.16 11.01
C ALA A 27 10.31 10.99 12.19
N ASP A 28 10.12 12.06 12.96
CA ASP A 28 8.96 12.15 13.83
C ASP A 28 7.70 12.37 13.01
N LEU A 29 6.59 11.77 13.44
CA LEU A 29 5.34 11.82 12.69
C LEU A 29 4.21 12.45 13.50
N LEU A 30 3.38 13.28 12.85
CA LEU A 30 2.15 13.82 13.44
C LEU A 30 0.96 13.40 12.58
N ALA A 31 -0.02 12.72 13.15
CA ALA A 31 -1.27 12.37 12.47
C ALA A 31 -2.42 13.28 12.92
N LEU A 32 -3.19 13.81 11.97
CA LEU A 32 -4.38 14.65 12.19
C LEU A 32 -5.61 14.02 11.54
N LYS A 33 -6.80 14.29 12.11
CA LYS A 33 -8.07 13.88 11.54
C LYS A 33 -9.08 15.03 11.47
N VAL A 34 -9.54 15.35 10.25
CA VAL A 34 -10.49 16.44 9.96
C VAL A 34 -11.92 15.90 9.89
N VAL A 35 -12.89 16.54 10.55
CA VAL A 35 -14.21 15.91 10.80
C VAL A 35 -15.43 16.69 10.29
N ALA A 36 -15.30 17.94 9.82
CA ALA A 36 -16.50 18.71 9.51
C ALA A 36 -16.38 19.62 8.27
N LEU A 37 -17.28 19.39 7.31
CA LEU A 37 -17.58 20.28 6.18
C LEU A 37 -19.02 20.78 6.29
N VAL A 38 -19.23 22.09 6.18
CA VAL A 38 -20.57 22.70 6.19
C VAL A 38 -21.28 22.43 4.88
N LEU A 39 -22.55 22.00 4.94
CA LEU A 39 -23.40 21.94 3.75
C LEU A 39 -24.05 23.30 3.51
N THR A 40 -23.98 23.75 2.25
CA THR A 40 -24.78 24.89 1.75
C THR A 40 -26.26 24.59 1.96
N ALA A 41 -27.06 25.63 2.22
CA ALA A 41 -28.49 25.47 2.52
C ALA A 41 -29.24 24.72 1.41
N GLU A 42 -28.87 24.95 0.15
CA GLU A 42 -29.43 24.32 -1.04
C GLU A 42 -29.24 22.80 -1.10
N CYS A 43 -28.14 22.29 -0.52
CA CYS A 43 -27.83 20.87 -0.53
C CYS A 43 -28.51 20.10 0.61
N ARG A 44 -28.94 20.77 1.69
CA ARG A 44 -29.50 20.12 2.88
C ARG A 44 -30.74 19.27 2.57
N PRO A 45 -31.73 19.71 1.77
CA PRO A 45 -32.91 18.90 1.48
C PRO A 45 -32.60 17.52 0.88
N GLN A 46 -31.49 17.39 0.14
CA GLN A 46 -31.07 16.13 -0.50
C GLN A 46 -30.66 15.05 0.51
N PHE A 47 -30.33 15.45 1.74
CA PHE A 47 -29.92 14.54 2.81
C PHE A 47 -30.97 14.40 3.91
N ALA A 48 -32.24 14.72 3.62
CA ALA A 48 -33.31 14.60 4.58
C ALA A 48 -33.59 13.13 4.96
N PHE A 49 -33.90 12.88 6.23
CA PHE A 49 -34.35 11.58 6.73
C PHE A 49 -35.46 11.77 7.77
N THR A 50 -36.29 10.76 7.96
CA THR A 50 -37.42 10.83 8.89
C THR A 50 -37.15 9.94 10.10
N TRP A 51 -37.35 10.50 11.30
CA TRP A 51 -37.28 9.76 12.55
C TRP A 51 -38.51 10.09 13.39
N ARG A 52 -39.28 9.05 13.76
CA ARG A 52 -40.53 9.19 14.55
C ARG A 52 -41.50 10.24 13.99
N GLY A 53 -41.65 10.28 12.66
CA GLY A 53 -42.56 11.23 11.98
C GLY A 53 -42.02 12.66 11.87
N ILE A 54 -40.83 12.97 12.39
CA ILE A 54 -40.18 14.27 12.25
C ILE A 54 -39.08 14.16 11.19
N GLN A 55 -39.06 15.13 10.27
CA GLN A 55 -38.02 15.21 9.24
C GLN A 55 -36.80 15.96 9.77
N TYR A 56 -35.64 15.36 9.59
CA TYR A 56 -34.34 15.93 9.93
C TYR A 56 -33.50 16.04 8.66
N THR A 57 -32.51 16.93 8.68
CA THR A 57 -31.48 16.99 7.64
C THR A 57 -30.11 17.26 8.25
N TRP A 58 -29.07 16.95 7.49
CA TRP A 58 -27.69 17.18 7.89
C TRP A 58 -27.26 18.62 7.60
N ASN A 59 -26.66 19.28 8.60
CA ASN A 59 -26.01 20.58 8.43
C ASN A 59 -24.54 20.45 7.96
N ARG A 60 -24.01 19.23 8.02
CA ARG A 60 -22.64 18.87 7.66
C ARG A 60 -22.65 17.71 6.68
N LEU A 61 -21.60 17.57 5.89
CA LEU A 61 -21.49 16.50 4.91
C LEU A 61 -21.65 15.13 5.60
N PRO A 62 -22.69 14.34 5.27
CA PRO A 62 -22.98 13.12 6.01
C PRO A 62 -21.94 12.03 5.74
N GLN A 63 -21.69 11.23 6.76
CA GLN A 63 -20.91 10.00 6.63
C GLN A 63 -21.73 8.95 5.88
N GLY A 64 -21.09 8.23 4.95
CA GLY A 64 -21.74 7.18 4.16
C GLY A 64 -22.23 7.63 2.77
N TRP A 65 -22.24 8.94 2.49
CA TRP A 65 -22.46 9.39 1.11
C TRP A 65 -21.21 9.17 0.25
N LYS A 66 -21.42 8.59 -0.94
CA LYS A 66 -20.36 8.05 -1.81
C LYS A 66 -19.29 9.07 -2.22
N HIS A 67 -19.66 10.35 -2.32
CA HIS A 67 -18.76 11.44 -2.73
C HIS A 67 -18.16 12.20 -1.56
N SER A 68 -18.59 11.95 -0.32
CA SER A 68 -18.07 12.65 0.86
C SER A 68 -16.54 12.60 0.98
N PRO A 69 -15.87 11.44 0.77
CA PRO A 69 -14.43 11.39 0.86
C PRO A 69 -13.71 12.25 -0.18
N THR A 70 -14.18 12.25 -1.43
CA THR A 70 -13.58 13.00 -2.54
C THR A 70 -13.71 14.50 -2.31
N ILE A 71 -14.89 14.97 -1.89
CA ILE A 71 -15.11 16.39 -1.58
C ILE A 71 -14.28 16.82 -0.38
N CYS A 72 -14.24 15.99 0.68
CA CYS A 72 -13.41 16.24 1.85
C CYS A 72 -11.94 16.38 1.50
N HIS A 73 -11.42 15.44 0.70
CA HIS A 73 -10.05 15.48 0.22
C HIS A 73 -9.73 16.77 -0.52
N GLY A 74 -10.54 17.13 -1.52
CA GLY A 74 -10.31 18.33 -2.33
C GLY A 74 -10.35 19.62 -1.53
N LEU A 75 -11.32 19.78 -0.62
CA LEU A 75 -11.43 21.00 0.18
C LEU A 75 -10.30 21.17 1.19
N ILE A 76 -9.87 20.08 1.83
CA ILE A 76 -8.70 20.10 2.73
C ILE A 76 -7.45 20.43 1.90
N GLN A 77 -7.28 19.81 0.74
CA GLN A 77 -6.13 20.04 -0.13
C GLN A 77 -6.05 21.51 -0.56
N THR A 78 -7.15 22.10 -1.03
CA THR A 78 -7.21 23.52 -1.39
C THR A 78 -6.85 24.43 -0.22
N ALA A 79 -7.35 24.14 0.98
CA ALA A 79 -7.02 24.94 2.17
C ALA A 79 -5.53 24.85 2.51
N LEU A 80 -4.93 23.67 2.42
CA LEU A 80 -3.50 23.46 2.65
C LEU A 80 -2.64 24.16 1.59
N GLU A 81 -3.02 24.10 0.32
CA GLU A 81 -2.34 24.82 -0.77
C GLU A 81 -2.41 26.33 -0.61
N GLN A 82 -3.61 26.89 -0.39
CA GLN A 82 -3.80 28.33 -0.15
C GLN A 82 -3.08 28.83 1.10
N GLY A 83 -3.03 27.99 2.14
CA GLY A 83 -2.31 28.28 3.37
C GLY A 83 -0.80 28.09 3.29
N GLN A 84 -0.27 27.69 2.12
CA GLN A 84 1.14 27.36 1.92
C GLN A 84 1.64 26.35 2.98
N ALA A 85 0.87 25.28 3.16
CA ALA A 85 1.18 24.26 4.14
C ALA A 85 2.59 23.69 3.91
N PRO A 86 3.35 23.44 4.99
CA PRO A 86 4.62 22.74 4.89
C PRO A 86 4.43 21.34 4.29
N GLU A 87 5.54 20.68 3.96
CA GLU A 87 5.54 19.31 3.43
C GLU A 87 4.70 18.36 4.31
N HIS A 88 3.75 17.66 3.67
CA HIS A 88 2.81 16.75 4.32
C HIS A 88 2.26 15.75 3.30
N LEU A 89 1.64 14.68 3.81
CA LEU A 89 0.83 13.76 3.02
C LEU A 89 -0.60 13.80 3.55
N GLN A 90 -1.53 14.07 2.65
CA GLN A 90 -2.96 14.03 2.94
C GLN A 90 -3.61 12.82 2.26
N TYR A 91 -4.41 12.08 3.01
CA TYR A 91 -5.30 11.06 2.47
C TYR A 91 -6.70 11.25 3.05
N ILE A 92 -7.62 11.76 2.22
CA ILE A 92 -8.97 12.13 2.64
C ILE A 92 -8.91 13.10 3.82
N ASP A 93 -9.24 12.63 5.02
CA ASP A 93 -9.33 13.36 6.28
C ASP A 93 -8.12 13.13 7.20
N ASP A 94 -7.25 12.18 6.87
CA ASP A 94 -6.03 11.89 7.62
C ASP A 94 -4.84 12.65 7.00
N ILE A 95 -4.09 13.40 7.81
CA ILE A 95 -2.88 14.12 7.40
C ILE A 95 -1.70 13.62 8.22
N ILE A 96 -0.55 13.41 7.58
CA ILE A 96 0.71 13.11 8.24
C ILE A 96 1.80 14.11 7.86
N VAL A 97 2.64 14.44 8.84
CA VAL A 97 3.76 15.38 8.74
C VAL A 97 5.03 14.70 9.22
N TRP A 98 6.17 15.02 8.62
CA TRP A 98 7.49 14.49 8.97
C TRP A 98 8.58 15.57 8.98
N GLY A 99 9.73 15.25 9.58
CA GLY A 99 10.87 16.14 9.76
C GLY A 99 12.00 15.44 10.51
N ASP A 100 13.20 16.03 10.50
CA ASP A 100 14.42 15.40 11.03
C ASP A 100 14.52 15.57 12.56
N THR A 101 13.74 16.48 13.15
CA THR A 101 13.62 16.65 14.61
C THR A 101 12.17 16.78 15.08
N MET A 102 11.93 16.43 16.35
CA MET A 102 10.63 16.56 16.99
C MET A 102 10.08 17.99 16.91
N GLU A 103 10.96 18.99 17.10
CA GLU A 103 10.61 20.41 17.08
C GLU A 103 10.17 20.87 15.69
N GLU A 104 10.85 20.42 14.65
CA GLU A 104 10.48 20.70 13.26
C GLU A 104 9.08 20.16 12.95
N VAL A 105 8.83 18.91 13.33
CA VAL A 105 7.56 18.22 13.09
C VAL A 105 6.42 18.87 13.88
N PHE A 106 6.69 19.24 15.13
CA PHE A 106 5.74 19.97 15.95
C PHE A 106 5.36 21.31 15.31
N GLU A 107 6.35 22.07 14.84
CA GLU A 107 6.12 23.39 14.24
C GLU A 107 5.38 23.29 12.89
N LYS A 108 5.76 22.32 12.04
CA LYS A 108 5.00 22.03 10.79
C LYS A 108 3.55 21.64 11.11
N GLY A 109 3.37 20.77 12.10
CA GLY A 109 2.07 20.37 12.62
C GLY A 109 1.21 21.53 13.08
N ARG A 110 1.79 22.43 13.87
CA ARG A 110 1.15 23.64 14.37
C ARG A 110 0.68 24.53 13.24
N LYS A 111 1.51 24.74 12.20
CA LYS A 111 1.15 25.51 11.00
C LYS A 111 -0.03 24.89 10.25
N ILE A 112 -0.01 23.58 10.02
CA ILE A 112 -1.11 22.85 9.37
C ILE A 112 -2.41 23.00 10.16
N ILE A 113 -2.37 22.82 11.48
CA ILE A 113 -3.53 23.02 12.35
C ILE A 113 -4.08 24.45 12.20
N GLN A 114 -3.21 25.47 12.19
CA GLN A 114 -3.62 26.86 12.04
C GLN A 114 -4.30 27.13 10.69
N ILE A 115 -3.76 26.58 9.59
CA ILE A 115 -4.35 26.71 8.26
C ILE A 115 -5.76 26.10 8.23
N LEU A 116 -5.90 24.87 8.75
CA LEU A 116 -7.18 24.17 8.79
C LEU A 116 -8.22 24.90 9.65
N LEU A 117 -7.82 25.42 10.82
CA LEU A 117 -8.72 26.19 11.70
C LEU A 117 -9.16 27.50 11.04
N LYS A 118 -8.25 28.22 10.36
CA LYS A 118 -8.59 29.43 9.59
C LYS A 118 -9.58 29.13 8.47
N ALA A 119 -9.46 27.97 7.83
CA ALA A 119 -10.41 27.48 6.82
C ALA A 119 -11.69 26.85 7.43
N SER A 120 -11.95 27.07 8.73
CA SER A 120 -13.16 26.60 9.44
C SER A 120 -13.33 25.08 9.53
N PHE A 121 -12.24 24.31 9.38
CA PHE A 121 -12.24 22.87 9.63
C PHE A 121 -12.16 22.56 11.12
N ALA A 122 -12.87 21.51 11.53
CA ALA A 122 -12.76 20.95 12.87
C ALA A 122 -11.74 19.80 12.90
N ILE A 123 -10.83 19.85 13.87
CA ILE A 123 -9.81 18.81 14.09
C ILE A 123 -10.17 18.04 15.36
N LYS A 124 -10.19 16.70 15.27
CA LYS A 124 -10.48 15.85 16.42
C LYS A 124 -9.24 15.71 17.30
N ARG A 125 -9.16 16.49 18.39
CA ARG A 125 -8.03 16.49 19.33
C ARG A 125 -7.63 15.08 19.81
N SER A 126 -8.60 14.22 20.11
CA SER A 126 -8.35 12.84 20.56
C SER A 126 -7.71 11.92 19.50
N LYS A 127 -7.60 12.39 18.25
CA LYS A 127 -6.97 11.68 17.13
C LYS A 127 -5.68 12.35 16.67
N VAL A 128 -5.32 13.49 17.27
CA VAL A 128 -4.02 14.11 17.07
C VAL A 128 -2.98 13.32 17.87
N LYS A 129 -2.00 12.77 17.17
CA LYS A 129 -0.85 12.11 17.80
C LYS A 129 0.36 13.01 17.62
N GLY A 130 1.02 13.38 18.72
CA GLY A 130 2.23 14.19 18.70
C GLY A 130 3.40 13.53 17.97
N PRO A 131 4.51 14.28 17.76
CA PRO A 131 5.75 13.76 17.19
C PRO A 131 6.18 12.46 17.88
N ALA A 132 6.38 11.41 17.09
CA ALA A 132 6.85 10.12 17.57
C ALA A 132 7.59 9.36 16.47
N GLN A 133 8.58 8.56 16.88
CA GLN A 133 9.31 7.63 16.00
C GLN A 133 8.45 6.44 15.55
N GLU A 134 7.37 6.13 16.28
CA GLU A 134 6.37 5.13 15.91
C GLU A 134 4.99 5.77 15.78
N ILE A 135 4.37 5.64 14.60
CA ILE A 135 2.97 6.06 14.39
C ILE A 135 2.20 5.04 13.56
N GLN A 136 0.90 4.97 13.79
CA GLN A 136 -0.01 4.24 12.91
C GLN A 136 -0.79 5.23 12.05
N PHE A 137 -0.63 5.14 10.73
CA PHE A 137 -1.27 6.01 9.73
C PHE A 137 -1.88 5.15 8.61
N LEU A 138 -3.14 5.43 8.24
CA LEU A 138 -3.93 4.63 7.29
C LEU A 138 -3.99 3.12 7.57
N GLY A 139 -3.81 2.72 8.83
CA GLY A 139 -3.80 1.32 9.25
C GLY A 139 -2.42 0.65 9.16
N ILE A 140 -1.41 1.35 8.67
CA ILE A 140 -0.01 0.90 8.56
C ILE A 140 0.78 1.40 9.75
N LYS A 141 1.67 0.57 10.31
CA LYS A 141 2.63 0.98 11.34
C LYS A 141 3.89 1.53 10.66
N TRP A 142 4.27 2.74 11.02
CA TRP A 142 5.50 3.39 10.59
C TRP A 142 6.44 3.45 11.79
N GLN A 143 7.65 2.95 11.63
CA GLN A 143 8.68 2.93 12.66
C GLN A 143 10.06 2.97 12.02
N ASP A 144 10.93 3.89 12.48
CA ASP A 144 12.32 4.04 12.01
C ASP A 144 12.42 4.17 10.47
N GLY A 145 11.50 4.95 9.89
CA GLY A 145 11.38 5.13 8.44
C GLY A 145 10.90 3.88 7.68
N ARG A 146 10.47 2.82 8.36
CA ARG A 146 9.98 1.59 7.76
C ARG A 146 8.47 1.43 7.94
N CYS A 147 7.86 0.88 6.91
CA CYS A 147 6.46 0.49 6.88
C CYS A 147 6.32 -0.97 7.33
N GLN A 148 5.42 -1.24 8.27
CA GLN A 148 5.19 -2.55 8.88
C GLN A 148 3.70 -2.86 9.00
N ILE A 149 3.38 -4.15 8.98
CA ILE A 149 2.06 -4.63 9.38
C ILE A 149 1.93 -4.47 10.91
N PRO A 150 0.89 -3.79 11.43
CA PRO A 150 0.71 -3.71 12.88
C PRO A 150 0.55 -5.11 13.50
N THR A 151 1.17 -5.36 14.65
CA THR A 151 1.10 -6.65 15.37
C THR A 151 -0.34 -7.09 15.64
N VAL A 152 -1.24 -6.14 15.93
CA VAL A 152 -2.68 -6.42 16.13
C VAL A 152 -3.32 -7.01 14.87
N VAL A 153 -2.88 -6.60 13.68
CA VAL A 153 -3.36 -7.13 12.40
C VAL A 153 -2.77 -8.50 12.13
N ILE A 154 -1.47 -8.69 12.38
CA ILE A 154 -0.79 -10.00 12.29
C ILE A 154 -1.52 -11.04 13.16
N ASN A 155 -1.72 -10.72 14.45
CA ASN A 155 -2.38 -11.61 15.41
C ASN A 155 -3.81 -11.96 14.98
N LYS A 156 -4.55 -10.97 14.45
CA LYS A 156 -5.92 -11.21 13.96
C LYS A 156 -5.94 -12.17 12.78
N ILE A 157 -5.01 -12.03 11.83
CA ILE A 157 -4.95 -12.91 10.65
C ILE A 157 -4.47 -14.32 11.06
N ALA A 158 -3.46 -14.40 11.93
CA ALA A 158 -2.96 -15.67 12.47
C ALA A 158 -4.05 -16.46 13.23
N ALA A 159 -4.99 -15.77 13.88
CA ALA A 159 -6.10 -16.37 14.61
C ALA A 159 -7.34 -16.69 13.74
N MET A 160 -7.36 -16.34 12.45
CA MET A 160 -8.53 -16.64 11.59
C MET A 160 -8.70 -18.15 11.41
N SER A 161 -9.96 -18.58 11.45
CA SER A 161 -10.37 -19.94 11.07
C SER A 161 -10.47 -20.07 9.55
N PRO A 162 -10.32 -21.30 9.01
CA PRO A 162 -10.52 -21.56 7.59
C PRO A 162 -11.89 -21.07 7.09
N PRO A 163 -11.94 -20.31 5.98
CA PRO A 163 -13.18 -19.91 5.33
C PRO A 163 -14.08 -21.08 4.98
N THR A 164 -15.39 -20.94 5.19
CA THR A 164 -16.40 -21.97 4.92
C THR A 164 -17.18 -21.74 3.64
N ASN A 165 -16.98 -20.59 2.99
CA ASN A 165 -17.66 -20.24 1.75
C ASN A 165 -16.86 -19.22 0.91
N LYS A 166 -17.28 -19.03 -0.35
CA LYS A 166 -16.61 -18.11 -1.30
C LYS A 166 -16.50 -16.68 -0.77
N LYS A 167 -17.51 -16.18 -0.05
CA LYS A 167 -17.55 -14.80 0.43
C LYS A 167 -16.52 -14.60 1.54
N GLU A 168 -16.41 -15.55 2.46
CA GLU A 168 -15.37 -15.56 3.49
C GLU A 168 -13.97 -15.68 2.88
N THR A 169 -13.77 -16.55 1.89
CA THR A 169 -12.46 -16.67 1.22
C THR A 169 -12.09 -15.37 0.49
N GLN A 170 -13.05 -14.70 -0.16
CA GLN A 170 -12.82 -13.40 -0.78
C GLN A 170 -12.49 -12.32 0.25
N ALA A 171 -13.16 -12.33 1.42
CA ALA A 171 -12.85 -11.40 2.50
C ALA A 171 -11.44 -11.63 3.05
N PHE A 172 -11.06 -12.88 3.29
CA PHE A 172 -9.71 -13.27 3.72
C PHE A 172 -8.65 -12.83 2.70
N LEU A 173 -8.84 -13.15 1.42
CA LEU A 173 -7.96 -12.72 0.32
C LEU A 173 -7.87 -11.20 0.20
N GLY A 174 -8.95 -10.47 0.50
CA GLY A 174 -8.94 -9.01 0.54
C GLY A 174 -8.04 -8.46 1.64
N VAL A 175 -8.07 -9.08 2.83
CA VAL A 175 -7.21 -8.69 3.97
C VAL A 175 -5.74 -9.02 3.67
N VAL A 176 -5.44 -10.23 3.23
CA VAL A 176 -4.06 -10.64 2.86
C VAL A 176 -3.55 -9.81 1.68
N GLY A 177 -4.40 -9.57 0.68
CA GLY A 177 -4.06 -8.83 -0.53
C GLY A 177 -3.64 -7.38 -0.26
N PHE A 178 -4.13 -6.76 0.83
CA PHE A 178 -3.68 -5.44 1.26
C PHE A 178 -2.22 -5.43 1.72
N TRP A 179 -1.74 -6.53 2.32
CA TRP A 179 -0.39 -6.65 2.87
C TRP A 179 0.59 -7.43 1.97
N ARG A 180 0.16 -7.85 0.77
CA ARG A 180 0.90 -8.75 -0.12
C ARG A 180 2.35 -8.32 -0.40
N MET A 181 2.64 -7.02 -0.41
CA MET A 181 3.97 -6.50 -0.72
C MET A 181 4.99 -6.73 0.40
N HIS A 182 4.55 -7.08 1.61
CA HIS A 182 5.42 -7.49 2.71
C HIS A 182 5.75 -8.99 2.69
N ILE A 183 5.06 -9.77 1.86
CA ILE A 183 5.08 -11.23 1.89
C ILE A 183 5.67 -11.74 0.59
N SER A 184 6.83 -12.40 0.68
CA SER A 184 7.44 -13.05 -0.48
C SER A 184 6.50 -14.12 -1.03
N ASN A 185 6.42 -14.22 -2.37
CA ASN A 185 5.61 -15.23 -3.07
C ASN A 185 4.10 -15.22 -2.76
N CYS A 186 3.57 -14.14 -2.16
CA CYS A 186 2.19 -14.07 -1.68
C CYS A 186 1.16 -14.58 -2.69
N SER A 187 1.22 -14.13 -3.95
CA SER A 187 0.25 -14.50 -5.00
C SER A 187 0.31 -15.97 -5.37
N LEU A 188 1.49 -16.59 -5.30
CA LEU A 188 1.66 -18.03 -5.57
C LEU A 188 1.07 -18.85 -4.42
N ILE A 189 1.35 -18.45 -3.18
CA ILE A 189 0.85 -19.13 -1.97
C ILE A 189 -0.68 -19.11 -1.95
N VAL A 190 -1.31 -17.95 -2.20
CA VAL A 190 -2.78 -17.85 -2.14
C VAL A 190 -3.50 -18.29 -3.43
N SER A 191 -2.77 -18.76 -4.43
CA SER A 191 -3.34 -19.18 -5.72
C SER A 191 -4.45 -20.24 -5.57
N PRO A 192 -4.31 -21.29 -4.73
CA PRO A 192 -5.37 -22.28 -4.51
C PRO A 192 -6.65 -21.68 -3.91
N LEU A 193 -6.53 -20.60 -3.13
CA LEU A 193 -7.67 -19.88 -2.55
C LEU A 193 -8.40 -19.05 -3.61
N TYR A 194 -7.68 -18.44 -4.54
CA TYR A 194 -8.33 -17.75 -5.66
C TYR A 194 -9.13 -18.70 -6.54
N TYR A 195 -8.69 -19.95 -6.70
CA TYR A 195 -9.39 -20.96 -7.49
C TYR A 195 -10.83 -21.20 -6.98
N VAL A 196 -11.02 -21.33 -5.66
CA VAL A 196 -12.36 -21.59 -5.08
C VAL A 196 -13.28 -20.37 -5.06
N THR A 197 -12.73 -19.16 -5.26
CA THR A 197 -13.53 -17.92 -5.32
C THR A 197 -14.06 -17.60 -6.71
N ARG A 198 -13.65 -18.35 -7.75
CA ARG A 198 -14.10 -18.13 -9.12
C ARG A 198 -15.60 -18.41 -9.24
N LYS A 199 -16.32 -17.55 -9.97
CA LYS A 199 -17.78 -17.67 -10.13
C LYS A 199 -18.21 -19.03 -10.66
N LYS A 200 -17.47 -19.57 -11.64
CA LYS A 200 -17.76 -20.83 -12.33
C LYS A 200 -17.43 -22.09 -11.53
N ASN A 201 -16.69 -21.97 -10.43
CA ASN A 201 -16.20 -23.12 -9.67
C ASN A 201 -17.10 -23.34 -8.46
N ASP A 202 -17.38 -24.58 -8.07
CA ASP A 202 -17.99 -24.85 -6.77
C ASP A 202 -17.03 -24.53 -5.63
N PHE A 203 -17.58 -24.22 -4.46
CA PHE A 203 -16.74 -24.05 -3.27
C PHE A 203 -16.35 -25.43 -2.75
N LYS A 204 -15.08 -25.79 -2.90
CA LYS A 204 -14.50 -27.02 -2.37
C LYS A 204 -13.25 -26.66 -1.57
N TRP A 205 -13.28 -26.89 -0.27
CA TRP A 205 -12.14 -26.65 0.61
C TRP A 205 -11.38 -27.96 0.82
N GLY A 206 -10.31 -28.17 0.06
CA GLY A 206 -9.49 -29.37 0.11
C GLY A 206 -8.14 -29.17 0.79
N PRO A 207 -7.27 -30.20 0.75
CA PRO A 207 -5.93 -30.14 1.33
C PRO A 207 -5.08 -28.98 0.79
N GLU A 208 -5.15 -28.69 -0.52
CA GLU A 208 -4.41 -27.59 -1.15
C GLU A 208 -4.84 -26.21 -0.61
N GLN A 209 -6.15 -25.98 -0.44
CA GLN A 209 -6.66 -24.73 0.13
C GLN A 209 -6.29 -24.60 1.61
N GLN A 210 -6.38 -25.70 2.36
CA GLN A 210 -6.00 -25.71 3.76
C GLN A 210 -4.49 -25.44 3.93
N GLN A 211 -3.65 -26.05 3.10
CA GLN A 211 -2.21 -25.81 3.10
C GLN A 211 -1.89 -24.35 2.74
N ALA A 212 -2.48 -23.82 1.67
CA ALA A 212 -2.31 -22.41 1.28
C ALA A 212 -2.74 -21.44 2.37
N PHE A 213 -3.85 -21.74 3.07
CA PHE A 213 -4.38 -20.95 4.17
C PHE A 213 -3.44 -20.91 5.38
N GLU A 214 -2.93 -22.06 5.82
CA GLU A 214 -1.98 -22.08 6.95
C GLU A 214 -0.61 -21.53 6.55
N GLN A 215 -0.16 -21.78 5.31
CA GLN A 215 1.11 -21.22 4.82
C GLN A 215 1.08 -19.70 4.83
N ILE A 216 0.05 -19.06 4.26
CA ILE A 216 0.00 -17.59 4.23
C ILE A 216 -0.14 -16.97 5.64
N LYS A 217 -0.79 -17.68 6.57
CA LYS A 217 -0.85 -17.28 7.98
C LYS A 217 0.52 -17.40 8.66
N GLY A 218 1.34 -18.37 8.29
CA GLY A 218 2.73 -18.45 8.74
C GLY A 218 3.56 -17.29 8.18
N GLU A 219 3.48 -17.06 6.87
CA GLU A 219 4.27 -16.02 6.20
C GLU A 219 3.96 -14.60 6.68
N ILE A 220 2.70 -14.32 7.08
CA ILE A 220 2.35 -12.98 7.56
C ILE A 220 3.02 -12.63 8.90
N VAL A 221 3.39 -13.62 9.71
CA VAL A 221 4.14 -13.43 10.95
C VAL A 221 5.59 -13.04 10.63
N HIS A 222 6.12 -13.51 9.50
CA HIS A 222 7.45 -13.20 8.98
C HIS A 222 7.44 -12.06 7.94
N ALA A 223 6.35 -11.31 7.86
CA ALA A 223 6.19 -10.20 6.94
C ALA A 223 7.33 -9.19 7.11
N VAL A 224 7.95 -8.83 5.99
CA VAL A 224 9.16 -8.02 5.98
C VAL A 224 8.78 -6.54 6.10
N ALA A 225 9.45 -5.82 7.00
CA ALA A 225 9.34 -4.36 7.08
C ALA A 225 9.87 -3.73 5.80
N LEU A 226 9.03 -2.94 5.12
CA LEU A 226 9.40 -2.29 3.87
C LEU A 226 10.09 -0.96 4.17
N GLY A 227 11.19 -0.74 3.48
CA GLY A 227 11.93 0.50 3.52
C GLY A 227 11.21 1.59 2.73
N PRO A 228 11.62 2.84 2.98
CA PRO A 228 11.16 3.94 2.17
C PRO A 228 11.80 3.95 0.79
N VAL A 229 11.10 4.49 -0.21
CA VAL A 229 11.73 4.85 -1.49
C VAL A 229 12.65 6.06 -1.26
N ARG A 230 13.94 5.86 -1.48
CA ARG A 230 14.96 6.91 -1.45
C ARG A 230 15.29 7.36 -2.87
N THR A 231 15.50 8.67 -3.00
CA THR A 231 15.92 9.32 -4.23
C THR A 231 17.28 9.97 -4.01
N GLY A 232 18.21 9.79 -4.94
CA GLY A 232 19.54 10.39 -4.88
C GLY A 232 20.50 9.69 -5.84
N PRO A 233 21.56 10.39 -6.29
CA PRO A 233 22.49 9.85 -7.30
C PRO A 233 23.22 8.58 -6.81
N ASP A 234 23.40 8.43 -5.50
CA ASP A 234 24.13 7.31 -4.92
C ASP A 234 23.23 6.16 -4.41
N VAL A 235 21.91 6.28 -4.55
CA VAL A 235 20.97 5.23 -4.17
C VAL A 235 20.92 4.19 -5.27
N LYS A 236 21.34 2.96 -4.98
CA LYS A 236 21.28 1.86 -5.95
C LYS A 236 20.01 1.06 -5.76
N ASN A 237 19.22 0.97 -6.83
CA ASN A 237 18.12 0.02 -6.92
C ASN A 237 18.68 -1.35 -7.33
N VAL A 238 18.26 -2.40 -6.63
CA VAL A 238 18.58 -3.79 -6.94
C VAL A 238 17.28 -4.55 -7.10
N LEU A 239 17.09 -5.14 -8.27
CA LEU A 239 15.92 -5.93 -8.57
C LEU A 239 16.32 -7.42 -8.55
N TYR A 240 15.72 -8.17 -7.65
CA TYR A 240 15.88 -9.63 -7.59
C TYR A 240 14.74 -10.29 -8.33
N THR A 241 15.03 -11.21 -9.24
CA THR A 241 14.02 -11.97 -9.97
C THR A 241 14.35 -13.45 -9.98
N ALA A 242 13.32 -14.28 -9.92
CA ALA A 242 13.45 -15.73 -10.04
C ALA A 242 12.23 -16.33 -10.74
N ALA A 243 12.47 -17.31 -11.60
CA ALA A 243 11.44 -18.19 -12.12
C ALA A 243 11.15 -19.34 -11.14
N GLY A 244 10.02 -19.26 -10.46
CA GLY A 244 9.52 -20.38 -9.66
C GLY A 244 8.77 -21.40 -10.51
N GLU A 245 8.57 -22.61 -10.00
CA GLU A 245 7.80 -23.67 -10.66
C GLU A 245 6.40 -23.21 -11.10
N ASN A 246 5.75 -22.42 -10.24
CA ASN A 246 4.37 -21.98 -10.42
C ASN A 246 4.24 -20.56 -11.00
N GLY A 247 5.34 -19.83 -11.19
CA GLY A 247 5.31 -18.48 -11.76
C GLY A 247 6.52 -17.61 -11.40
N PRO A 248 6.68 -16.46 -12.08
CA PRO A 248 7.72 -15.49 -11.78
C PRO A 248 7.52 -14.81 -10.42
N THR A 249 8.64 -14.47 -9.81
CA THR A 249 8.74 -13.73 -8.55
C THR A 249 9.77 -12.63 -8.69
N TRP A 250 9.52 -11.48 -8.07
CA TRP A 250 10.47 -10.38 -8.05
C TRP A 250 10.38 -9.55 -6.77
N SER A 251 11.48 -8.91 -6.40
CA SER A 251 11.52 -7.97 -5.28
C SER A 251 12.47 -6.82 -5.58
N LEU A 252 12.06 -5.63 -5.20
CA LEU A 252 12.83 -4.41 -5.40
C LEU A 252 13.47 -4.02 -4.08
N TRP A 253 14.77 -3.72 -4.13
CA TRP A 253 15.57 -3.35 -2.98
C TRP A 253 16.35 -2.08 -3.26
N GLN A 254 16.65 -1.33 -2.21
CA GLN A 254 17.51 -0.16 -2.28
C GLN A 254 18.70 -0.28 -1.34
N LYS A 255 19.85 0.18 -1.79
CA LYS A 255 21.08 0.22 -1.00
C LYS A 255 21.65 1.64 -1.05
N ALA A 256 21.75 2.28 0.11
CA ALA A 256 22.48 3.54 0.22
C ALA A 256 24.00 3.30 0.37
N PRO A 257 24.83 4.33 0.10
CA PRO A 257 26.26 4.27 0.37
C PRO A 257 26.55 3.85 1.81
N GLY A 258 27.50 2.92 2.00
CA GLY A 258 27.89 2.42 3.31
C GLY A 258 26.94 1.39 3.95
N GLU A 259 25.74 1.15 3.41
CA GLU A 259 24.89 0.05 3.90
C GLU A 259 25.44 -1.30 3.41
N THR A 260 25.52 -2.31 4.28
CA THR A 260 25.96 -3.66 3.90
C THR A 260 24.82 -4.48 3.32
N ARG A 261 23.60 -4.29 3.82
CA ARG A 261 22.37 -4.95 3.37
C ARG A 261 21.42 -3.95 2.70
N GLY A 262 20.80 -4.36 1.60
CA GLY A 262 19.73 -3.60 0.98
C GLY A 262 18.47 -3.59 1.85
N ARG A 263 17.56 -2.67 1.56
CA ARG A 263 16.23 -2.56 2.15
C ARG A 263 15.18 -2.92 1.12
N PRO A 264 14.21 -3.78 1.43
CA PRO A 264 13.18 -4.16 0.49
C PRO A 264 12.15 -3.05 0.38
N LEU A 265 11.78 -2.71 -0.85
CA LEU A 265 10.67 -1.81 -1.17
C LEU A 265 9.36 -2.59 -1.41
N GLY A 266 9.47 -3.86 -1.77
CA GLY A 266 8.32 -4.75 -1.90
C GLY A 266 8.66 -6.08 -2.53
N PHE A 267 7.71 -7.00 -2.41
CA PHE A 267 7.74 -8.33 -3.01
C PHE A 267 6.52 -8.52 -3.90
N TRP A 268 6.74 -9.15 -5.05
CA TRP A 268 5.70 -9.44 -6.02
C TRP A 268 5.88 -10.83 -6.59
N SER A 269 4.76 -11.41 -6.99
CA SER A 269 4.72 -12.72 -7.62
C SER A 269 3.43 -12.86 -8.41
N ARG A 270 3.46 -13.76 -9.39
CA ARG A 270 2.31 -14.02 -10.26
C ARG A 270 2.38 -15.46 -10.77
N GLY A 271 1.25 -16.16 -10.79
CA GLY A 271 1.20 -17.47 -11.44
C GLY A 271 1.34 -17.38 -12.97
N TYR A 272 1.91 -18.40 -13.61
CA TYR A 272 1.99 -18.47 -15.07
C TYR A 272 0.59 -18.40 -15.73
N ARG A 273 0.51 -17.76 -16.90
CA ARG A 273 -0.70 -17.57 -17.69
C ARG A 273 -0.60 -18.30 -19.02
N GLY A 274 -1.60 -19.12 -19.35
CA GLY A 274 -1.71 -19.75 -20.67
C GLY A 274 -0.43 -20.50 -21.05
N SER A 275 0.17 -20.12 -22.18
CA SER A 275 1.39 -20.73 -22.71
C SER A 275 2.64 -20.49 -21.85
N GLU A 276 2.65 -19.49 -20.95
CA GLU A 276 3.81 -19.20 -20.10
C GLU A 276 4.20 -20.39 -19.21
N ALA A 277 3.25 -21.25 -18.85
CA ALA A 277 3.51 -22.43 -18.05
C ALA A 277 4.41 -23.45 -18.78
N SER A 278 4.33 -23.47 -20.12
CA SER A 278 5.07 -24.36 -21.02
C SER A 278 6.39 -23.77 -21.51
N TYR A 279 6.72 -22.54 -21.12
CA TYR A 279 8.00 -21.92 -21.45
C TYR A 279 9.17 -22.76 -20.92
N THR A 280 10.25 -22.76 -21.68
CA THR A 280 11.54 -23.31 -21.28
C THR A 280 12.05 -22.61 -20.01
N PRO A 281 12.97 -23.23 -19.24
CA PRO A 281 13.55 -22.57 -18.06
C PRO A 281 14.12 -21.18 -18.37
N THR A 282 14.81 -21.02 -19.51
CA THR A 282 15.36 -19.74 -19.93
C THR A 282 14.28 -18.70 -20.23
N GLU A 283 13.22 -19.06 -20.96
CA GLU A 283 12.11 -18.15 -21.23
C GLU A 283 11.37 -17.73 -19.96
N LYS A 284 11.25 -18.63 -18.98
CA LYS A 284 10.67 -18.34 -17.67
C LYS A 284 11.49 -17.33 -16.87
N GLU A 285 12.82 -17.42 -16.94
CA GLU A 285 13.74 -16.44 -16.33
C GLU A 285 13.64 -15.07 -17.03
N ILE A 286 13.61 -15.06 -18.37
CA ILE A 286 13.40 -13.83 -19.16
C ILE A 286 12.07 -13.17 -18.76
N LEU A 287 11.00 -13.97 -18.62
CA LEU A 287 9.70 -13.49 -18.17
C LEU A 287 9.76 -12.89 -16.75
N ALA A 288 10.46 -13.54 -15.81
CA ALA A 288 10.61 -13.04 -14.44
C ALA A 288 11.34 -11.70 -14.40
N ALA A 289 12.42 -11.57 -15.17
CA ALA A 289 13.16 -10.33 -15.31
C ALA A 289 12.33 -9.22 -15.97
N TYR A 290 11.62 -9.52 -17.06
CA TYR A 290 10.72 -8.58 -17.74
C TYR A 290 9.63 -8.06 -16.80
N GLU A 291 8.95 -8.97 -16.09
CA GLU A 291 7.92 -8.62 -15.10
C GLU A 291 8.50 -7.79 -13.96
N GLY A 292 9.72 -8.13 -13.50
CA GLY A 292 10.43 -7.37 -12.49
C GLY A 292 10.74 -5.94 -12.92
N VAL A 293 11.33 -5.75 -14.11
CA VAL A 293 11.69 -4.43 -14.61
C VAL A 293 10.44 -3.57 -14.83
N ARG A 294 9.38 -4.16 -15.41
CA ARG A 294 8.10 -3.48 -15.58
C ARG A 294 7.47 -3.08 -14.23
N GLY A 295 7.49 -3.98 -13.24
CA GLY A 295 6.97 -3.66 -11.91
C GLY A 295 7.80 -2.59 -11.19
N ALA A 296 9.12 -2.57 -11.40
CA ALA A 296 9.99 -1.56 -10.81
C ALA A 296 9.81 -0.17 -11.46
N SER A 297 9.59 -0.10 -12.77
CA SER A 297 9.40 1.17 -13.47
C SER A 297 8.11 1.89 -13.08
N GLU A 298 7.03 1.15 -12.79
CA GLU A 298 5.79 1.70 -12.25
C GLU A 298 5.99 2.40 -10.90
N LEU A 299 6.99 1.98 -10.10
CA LEU A 299 7.31 2.55 -8.79
C LEU A 299 8.27 3.75 -8.87
N SER A 300 9.19 3.77 -9.84
CA SER A 300 10.17 4.84 -9.98
C SER A 300 9.66 6.05 -10.79
N GLY A 301 8.54 5.93 -11.51
CA GLY A 301 7.90 7.03 -12.25
C GLY A 301 8.68 7.54 -13.49
N THR A 302 9.96 7.21 -13.59
CA THR A 302 10.86 7.33 -14.74
C THR A 302 11.62 6.01 -14.89
N GLY A 303 12.17 5.73 -16.09
CA GLY A 303 12.83 4.45 -16.42
C GLY A 303 13.74 3.91 -15.30
N PHE A 304 13.73 2.59 -15.10
CA PHE A 304 14.48 1.96 -14.03
C PHE A 304 16.00 2.09 -14.27
N ALA A 305 16.65 2.99 -13.52
CA ALA A 305 18.11 3.03 -13.38
C ALA A 305 18.50 2.19 -12.15
N GLY A 306 18.95 0.96 -12.37
CA GLY A 306 19.34 0.05 -11.30
C GLY A 306 20.01 -1.24 -11.80
N THR A 307 20.51 -2.03 -10.85
CA THR A 307 21.12 -3.33 -11.13
C THR A 307 20.04 -4.41 -11.08
N LEU A 308 19.93 -5.21 -12.13
CA LEU A 308 19.17 -6.46 -12.08
C LEU A 308 20.07 -7.59 -11.61
N GLU A 309 19.68 -8.26 -10.53
CA GLU A 309 20.32 -9.47 -10.01
C GLU A 309 19.38 -10.67 -10.22
N THR A 310 19.75 -11.55 -11.14
CA THR A 310 19.08 -12.83 -11.38
C THR A 310 19.80 -13.94 -10.63
N TYR A 311 19.07 -14.90 -10.06
CA TYR A 311 19.67 -16.00 -9.28
C TYR A 311 20.40 -17.07 -10.13
N MET A 312 20.56 -16.85 -11.44
CA MET A 312 21.37 -17.67 -12.36
C MET A 312 22.56 -16.86 -12.91
N LYS A 313 23.70 -17.54 -13.16
CA LYS A 313 24.94 -16.95 -13.70
C LYS A 313 24.62 -15.98 -14.86
N PRO A 314 25.29 -14.81 -14.94
CA PRO A 314 24.98 -13.81 -15.94
C PRO A 314 25.16 -14.42 -17.33
N ILE A 315 24.06 -14.66 -18.03
CA ILE A 315 24.12 -14.90 -19.47
C ILE A 315 24.54 -13.55 -20.06
N SER A 316 25.71 -13.48 -20.69
CA SER A 316 26.28 -12.26 -21.28
C SER A 316 25.31 -11.56 -22.24
N SER A 317 24.45 -12.33 -22.92
CA SER A 317 23.37 -11.87 -23.79
C SER A 317 22.27 -11.08 -23.06
N PHE A 318 22.13 -11.26 -21.74
CA PHE A 318 21.08 -10.66 -20.94
C PHE A 318 21.35 -9.19 -20.58
N LYS A 319 22.62 -8.80 -20.37
CA LYS A 319 22.99 -7.39 -20.17
C LYS A 319 22.65 -6.53 -21.40
N ALA A 320 22.81 -7.08 -22.61
CA ALA A 320 22.46 -6.39 -23.85
C ALA A 320 20.94 -6.21 -24.01
N PHE A 321 20.15 -7.25 -23.67
CA PHE A 321 18.69 -7.17 -23.69
C PHE A 321 18.13 -6.14 -22.68
N ILE A 322 18.73 -6.05 -21.50
CA ILE A 322 18.37 -5.05 -20.48
C ILE A 322 18.65 -3.63 -20.97
N SER A 323 19.80 -3.39 -21.61
CA SER A 323 20.17 -2.08 -22.16
C SER A 323 19.19 -1.60 -23.25
N LEU A 324 18.66 -2.55 -24.04
CA LEU A 324 17.64 -2.30 -25.07
C LEU A 324 16.23 -2.03 -24.52
N MET A 325 15.94 -2.48 -23.30
CA MET A 325 14.64 -2.28 -22.63
C MET A 325 14.62 -1.04 -21.71
N SER A 326 15.79 -0.44 -21.46
CA SER A 326 15.96 0.78 -20.66
C SER A 326 16.05 2.08 -21.48
N GLU A 327 16.07 1.98 -22.81
CA GLU A 327 15.88 3.09 -23.76
C GLU A 327 14.40 3.30 -24.07
#